data_AF-A0A965Y8X9-F1
#
_entry.id   AF-A0A965Y8X9-F1
#
_cell.length_a   1.000
_cell.length_b   1.000
_cell.length_c   1.000
_cell.angle_alpha   90.00
_cell.angle_beta   90.00
_cell.angle_gamma   90.00
#
_symmetry.space_group_name_H-M   'P 1'
#
loop_
_entity.id
_entity.type
_entity.pdbx_description
1 polymer ?
#
loop_
_entity_poly.entity_id
_entity_poly.type
_entity_poly.pdbx_seq_one_letter_code
_entity_poly.pdbx_strand_id
1 'polypeptide(L)'
;MIYVIGHKNPDTDTVIASLAYSHLMGDEYKPVVSGNLNAETKFVLEKFNISEPEKIDSVSLEDKFFLVDHNEDTQRLDGITEENVVGILDHHKIDFCNSCPINIIVKPYGSSCTIIAEMFFDRKIELDKNLAGALLSALLSDTVILKSPTCTKVDVEIANKLA
;
A
#
# COMPACT_ATOMS: atom_id res chain seq x y z
N MET A 1 -0.86 -0.63 18.28
CA MET A 1 -0.20 -1.11 17.05
C MET A 1 -1.28 -1.41 16.03
N ILE A 2 -1.14 -0.89 14.81
CA ILE A 2 -2.02 -1.11 13.68
C ILE A 2 -1.17 -1.73 12.58
N TYR A 3 -1.59 -2.88 12.06
CA TYR A 3 -0.89 -3.54 10.96
C TYR A 3 -1.34 -2.94 9.63
N VAL A 4 -0.40 -2.54 8.79
CA VAL A 4 -0.69 -2.08 7.43
C VAL A 4 -0.43 -3.26 6.50
N ILE A 5 -1.46 -3.67 5.77
CA ILE A 5 -1.41 -4.89 4.96
C ILE A 5 -2.12 -4.67 3.63
N GLY A 6 -1.54 -5.18 2.54
CA GLY A 6 -2.24 -5.29 1.27
C GLY A 6 -2.86 -6.65 1.05
N HIS A 7 -3.16 -6.99 -0.20
CA HIS A 7 -3.90 -8.22 -0.50
C HIS A 7 -3.06 -9.50 -0.33
N LYS A 8 -3.73 -10.64 -0.17
CA LYS A 8 -3.16 -11.95 0.17
C LYS A 8 -2.14 -12.53 -0.82
N ASN A 9 -2.15 -12.04 -2.06
CA ASN A 9 -1.16 -12.36 -3.09
C ASN A 9 -0.37 -11.09 -3.44
N PRO A 10 0.62 -10.71 -2.61
CA PRO A 10 1.21 -9.38 -2.64
C PRO A 10 1.98 -9.14 -3.94
N ASP A 11 1.73 -8.00 -4.55
CA ASP A 11 2.54 -7.46 -5.62
C ASP A 11 3.38 -6.28 -5.11
N THR A 12 4.04 -5.59 -6.05
CA THR A 12 4.94 -4.50 -5.70
C THR A 12 4.18 -3.30 -5.13
N ASP A 13 2.98 -2.99 -5.61
CA ASP A 13 2.20 -1.86 -5.10
C ASP A 13 1.72 -2.11 -3.68
N THR A 14 1.10 -3.27 -3.42
CA THR A 14 0.68 -3.68 -2.07
C THR A 14 1.82 -3.58 -1.05
N VAL A 15 3.01 -4.09 -1.38
CA VAL A 15 4.12 -4.18 -0.41
C VAL A 15 4.75 -2.82 -0.14
N ILE A 16 5.01 -2.04 -1.19
CA ILE A 16 5.58 -0.71 -1.03
C ILE A 16 4.55 0.25 -0.42
N ALA A 17 3.26 0.13 -0.74
CA ALA A 17 2.20 0.90 -0.12
C ALA A 17 2.15 0.65 1.39
N SER A 18 2.25 -0.61 1.83
CA SER A 18 2.28 -0.96 3.25
C SER A 18 3.46 -0.30 3.98
N LEU A 19 4.66 -0.43 3.41
CA LEU A 19 5.89 0.18 3.94
C LEU A 19 5.80 1.72 4.00
N ALA A 20 5.42 2.34 2.88
CA ALA A 20 5.39 3.79 2.74
C ALA A 20 4.29 4.43 3.60
N TYR A 21 3.11 3.82 3.67
CA TYR A 21 2.03 4.30 4.52
C TYR A 21 2.40 4.19 6.00
N SER A 22 3.00 3.07 6.41
CA SER A 22 3.49 2.92 7.79
C SER A 22 4.52 4.01 8.15
N HIS A 23 5.48 4.26 7.25
CA HIS A 23 6.47 5.32 7.43
C HIS A 23 5.83 6.72 7.53
N LEU A 24 4.81 6.99 6.70
CA LEU A 24 4.09 8.26 6.68
C LEU A 24 3.32 8.53 7.98
N MET A 25 2.79 7.48 8.61
CA MET A 25 1.91 7.57 9.77
C MET A 25 2.66 7.45 11.11
N GLY A 26 3.86 6.85 11.11
CA GLY A 26 4.73 6.74 12.28
C GLY A 26 4.56 5.43 13.07
N ASP A 27 5.18 5.38 14.25
CA ASP A 27 5.47 4.15 15.01
C ASP A 27 4.25 3.32 15.44
N GLU A 28 3.03 3.88 15.39
CA GLU A 28 1.81 3.12 15.66
C GLU A 28 1.43 2.16 14.52
N TYR A 29 1.96 2.38 13.32
CA TYR A 29 1.66 1.62 12.11
C TYR A 29 2.84 0.74 11.73
N LYS A 30 2.59 -0.57 11.63
CA LYS A 30 3.61 -1.58 11.32
C LYS A 30 3.30 -2.24 9.96
N PRO A 31 4.23 -2.20 9.00
CA PRO A 31 4.03 -2.85 7.72
C PRO A 31 4.16 -4.37 7.88
N VAL A 32 3.21 -5.10 7.31
CA VAL A 32 3.23 -6.56 7.24
C VAL A 32 2.78 -7.02 5.86
N VAL A 33 3.10 -8.25 5.51
CA VAL A 33 2.66 -8.89 4.27
C VAL A 33 1.97 -10.21 4.55
N SER A 34 0.98 -10.51 3.73
CA SER A 34 0.41 -11.85 3.59
C SER A 34 1.08 -12.55 2.41
N GLY A 35 1.42 -13.83 2.52
CA GLY A 35 1.95 -14.59 1.38
C GLY A 35 3.44 -14.33 1.06
N ASN A 36 3.87 -14.84 -0.10
CA ASN A 36 5.27 -14.78 -0.56
C ASN A 36 5.46 -13.64 -1.56
N LEU A 37 6.57 -12.90 -1.44
CA LEU A 37 6.91 -11.82 -2.36
C LEU A 37 7.32 -12.36 -3.73
N ASN A 38 6.82 -11.72 -4.79
CA ASN A 38 7.21 -12.02 -6.17
C ASN A 38 8.64 -11.50 -6.48
N ALA A 39 9.19 -11.88 -7.63
CA ALA A 39 10.55 -11.53 -8.00
C ALA A 39 10.76 -10.02 -8.25
N GLU A 40 9.75 -9.33 -8.77
CA GLU A 40 9.81 -7.88 -9.00
C GLU A 40 9.89 -7.13 -7.66
N THR A 41 9.02 -7.48 -6.71
CA THR A 41 9.00 -6.87 -5.40
C THR A 41 10.32 -7.07 -4.66
N LYS A 42 10.85 -8.30 -4.67
CA LYS A 42 12.17 -8.61 -4.08
C LYS A 42 13.28 -7.77 -4.70
N PHE A 43 13.27 -7.63 -6.03
CA PHE A 43 14.23 -6.79 -6.73
C PHE A 43 14.15 -5.32 -6.29
N VAL A 44 12.93 -4.77 -6.14
CA VAL A 44 12.74 -3.39 -5.68
C VAL A 44 13.28 -3.22 -4.25
N LEU A 45 12.93 -4.12 -3.33
CA LEU A 45 13.41 -4.07 -1.95
C LEU A 45 14.94 -4.15 -1.86
N GLU A 46 15.55 -5.07 -2.59
CA GLU A 46 17.01 -5.22 -2.66
C GLU A 46 17.69 -3.97 -3.25
N LYS A 47 17.18 -3.48 -4.39
CA LYS A 47 17.73 -2.32 -5.10
C LYS A 47 17.78 -1.06 -4.23
N PHE A 48 16.77 -0.88 -3.38
CA PHE A 48 16.66 0.28 -2.50
C PHE A 48 17.07 -0.02 -1.05
N ASN A 49 17.65 -1.20 -0.78
CA ASN A 49 18.09 -1.60 0.56
C ASN A 49 16.99 -1.43 1.62
N ILE A 50 15.76 -1.80 1.27
CA ILE A 50 14.59 -1.80 2.16
C ILE A 50 14.40 -3.21 2.70
N SER A 51 14.21 -3.32 4.01
CA SER A 51 13.96 -4.62 4.65
C SER A 51 12.59 -5.16 4.27
N GLU A 52 12.51 -6.47 4.01
CA GLU A 52 11.23 -7.14 3.77
C GLU A 52 10.33 -6.98 5.01
N PRO A 53 9.04 -6.61 4.85
CA PRO A 53 8.09 -6.60 5.96
C PRO A 53 7.92 -7.99 6.56
N GLU A 54 7.53 -8.03 7.84
CA GLU A 54 7.21 -9.29 8.50
C GLU A 54 6.01 -9.95 7.81
N LYS A 55 6.16 -11.24 7.50
CA LYS A 55 5.04 -12.04 7.03
C LYS A 55 4.18 -12.48 8.20
N ILE A 56 2.87 -12.30 8.09
CA ILE A 56 1.90 -12.81 9.06
C ILE A 56 1.00 -13.87 8.40
N ASP A 57 0.71 -14.94 9.14
CA ASP A 57 -0.12 -16.06 8.70
C ASP A 57 -1.33 -16.31 9.62
N SER A 58 -1.49 -15.52 10.69
CA SER A 58 -2.57 -15.68 11.66
C SER A 58 -3.06 -14.33 12.16
N VAL A 59 -4.36 -14.24 12.45
CA VAL A 59 -5.05 -13.02 12.88
C VAL A 59 -5.74 -13.28 14.22
N SER A 60 -5.58 -12.35 15.16
CA SER A 60 -6.29 -12.34 16.44
C SER A 60 -7.48 -11.38 16.39
N LEU A 61 -8.50 -11.61 17.22
CA LEU A 61 -9.68 -10.74 17.29
C LEU A 61 -9.36 -9.29 17.72
N GLU A 62 -8.28 -9.09 18.46
CA GLU A 62 -7.86 -7.77 18.95
C GLU A 62 -6.96 -7.02 17.94
N ASP A 63 -6.51 -7.70 16.87
CA ASP A 63 -5.65 -7.10 15.87
C ASP A 63 -6.42 -6.04 15.06
N LYS A 64 -5.72 -4.96 14.74
CA LYS A 64 -6.25 -3.83 13.95
C LYS A 64 -5.48 -3.72 12.65
N PHE A 65 -6.20 -3.63 11.54
CA PHE A 65 -5.62 -3.55 10.20
C PHE A 65 -6.01 -2.27 9.47
N PHE A 66 -5.02 -1.65 8.85
CA PHE A 66 -5.21 -0.65 7.82
C PHE A 66 -4.94 -1.32 6.47
N LEU A 67 -5.97 -1.44 5.63
CA LEU A 67 -5.85 -2.08 4.34
C LEU A 67 -5.25 -1.08 3.34
N VAL A 68 -4.26 -1.52 2.58
CA VAL A 68 -3.76 -0.79 1.42
C VAL A 68 -4.03 -1.60 0.15
N ASP A 69 -4.33 -0.95 -0.95
CA ASP A 69 -4.38 -1.58 -2.29
C ASP A 69 -5.43 -2.68 -2.48
N HIS A 70 -6.33 -2.84 -1.51
CA HIS A 70 -7.49 -3.70 -1.60
C HIS A 70 -8.54 -3.36 -0.54
N ASN A 71 -9.75 -3.84 -0.78
CA ASN A 71 -10.84 -3.78 0.18
C ASN A 71 -11.78 -5.00 0.12
N GLU A 72 -11.76 -5.75 -0.98
CA GLU A 72 -12.60 -6.93 -1.20
C GLU A 72 -12.24 -8.08 -0.24
N ASP A 73 -13.25 -8.68 0.40
CA ASP A 73 -13.08 -9.82 1.32
C ASP A 73 -12.29 -10.98 0.68
N THR A 74 -12.56 -11.26 -0.61
CA THR A 74 -11.89 -12.35 -1.35
C THR A 74 -10.37 -12.17 -1.49
N GLN A 75 -9.86 -10.94 -1.36
CA GLN A 75 -8.44 -10.61 -1.47
C GLN A 75 -7.75 -10.47 -0.11
N ARG A 76 -8.51 -10.43 0.99
CA ARG A 76 -8.00 -10.22 2.34
C ARG A 76 -7.27 -11.47 2.87
N LEU A 77 -6.36 -11.27 3.82
CA LEU A 77 -5.80 -12.38 4.60
C LEU A 77 -6.91 -13.08 5.39
N ASP A 78 -6.93 -14.42 5.32
CA ASP A 78 -7.91 -15.24 6.02
C ASP A 78 -7.92 -14.93 7.53
N GLY A 79 -9.10 -14.66 8.08
CA GLY A 79 -9.31 -14.33 9.49
C GLY A 79 -9.39 -12.83 9.80
N ILE A 80 -9.03 -11.93 8.88
CA ILE A 80 -9.31 -10.50 9.05
C ILE A 80 -10.80 -10.25 8.77
N THR A 81 -11.54 -9.86 9.80
CA THR A 81 -12.96 -9.47 9.71
C THR A 81 -13.13 -7.97 9.56
N GLU A 82 -14.33 -7.51 9.22
CA GLU A 82 -14.66 -6.08 9.10
C GLU A 82 -14.39 -5.32 10.41
N GLU A 83 -14.60 -5.96 11.56
CA GLU A 83 -14.35 -5.41 12.89
C GLU A 83 -12.86 -5.17 13.16
N ASN A 84 -11.96 -5.89 12.48
CA ASN A 84 -10.53 -5.67 12.58
C ASN A 84 -10.06 -4.47 11.75
N VAL A 85 -10.82 -4.07 10.73
CA VAL A 85 -10.40 -3.03 9.78
C VAL A 85 -10.67 -1.65 10.36
N VAL A 86 -9.62 -0.84 10.49
CA VAL A 86 -9.69 0.54 11.02
C VAL A 86 -9.49 1.62 9.95
N GLY A 87 -9.08 1.22 8.74
CA GLY A 87 -9.02 2.12 7.60
C GLY A 87 -8.58 1.44 6.30
N ILE A 88 -8.75 2.14 5.19
CA ILE A 88 -8.51 1.67 3.84
C ILE A 88 -7.86 2.80 3.03
N LEU A 89 -6.80 2.50 2.27
CA LEU A 89 -6.27 3.34 1.20
C LEU A 89 -6.19 2.48 -0.07
N ASP A 90 -6.92 2.83 -1.11
CA ASP A 90 -7.06 1.98 -2.30
C ASP A 90 -7.29 2.81 -3.56
N HIS A 91 -7.09 2.20 -4.72
CA HIS A 91 -7.41 2.76 -6.03
C HIS A 91 -8.39 1.91 -6.83
N HIS A 92 -8.78 0.75 -6.30
CA HIS A 92 -9.77 -0.14 -6.87
C HIS A 92 -11.22 0.31 -6.63
N LYS A 93 -12.18 -0.43 -7.20
CA LYS A 93 -13.61 -0.28 -6.86
C LYS A 93 -13.81 -0.54 -5.36
N ILE A 94 -14.80 0.11 -4.76
CA ILE A 94 -15.21 -0.17 -3.38
C ILE A 94 -16.25 -1.29 -3.35
N ASP A 95 -15.97 -2.32 -2.56
CA ASP A 95 -16.82 -3.43 -2.16
C ASP A 95 -16.47 -3.85 -0.72
N PHE A 96 -16.72 -2.92 0.20
CA PHE A 96 -16.46 -3.08 1.63
C PHE A 96 -17.58 -2.43 2.45
N CYS A 97 -17.96 -3.08 3.55
CA CYS A 97 -19.00 -2.59 4.47
C CYS A 97 -18.51 -2.75 5.91
N ASN A 98 -18.74 -1.74 6.75
CA ASN A 98 -18.41 -1.81 8.18
C ASN A 98 -19.56 -1.25 9.02
N SER A 99 -19.74 -1.82 10.21
CA SER A 99 -20.74 -1.38 11.18
C SER A 99 -20.36 -0.08 11.89
N CYS A 100 -19.09 0.34 11.83
CA CYS A 100 -18.59 1.56 12.44
C CYS A 100 -17.82 2.45 11.43
N PRO A 101 -17.74 3.78 11.68
CA PRO A 101 -16.95 4.67 10.85
C PRO A 101 -15.45 4.32 10.88
N ILE A 102 -14.84 4.24 9.70
CA ILE A 102 -13.40 4.06 9.51
C ILE A 102 -12.87 5.08 8.51
N ASN A 103 -11.55 5.28 8.48
CA ASN A 103 -10.94 6.18 7.50
C ASN A 103 -10.80 5.48 6.15
N ILE A 104 -11.44 5.99 5.10
CA ILE A 104 -11.37 5.42 3.74
C ILE A 104 -10.85 6.49 2.78
N ILE A 105 -9.74 6.20 2.12
CA ILE A 105 -9.16 7.01 1.06
C ILE A 105 -9.18 6.18 -0.22
N VAL A 106 -10.08 6.52 -1.14
CA VAL A 106 -10.04 5.92 -2.48
C VAL A 106 -9.91 7.00 -3.53
N LYS A 107 -8.89 6.87 -4.37
CA LYS A 107 -8.67 7.76 -5.50
C LYS A 107 -8.55 6.92 -6.78
N PRO A 108 -9.22 7.30 -7.88
CA PRO A 108 -9.16 6.57 -9.13
C PRO A 108 -7.85 6.85 -9.88
N TYR A 109 -6.71 6.53 -9.25
CA TYR A 109 -5.36 6.65 -9.79
C TYR A 109 -4.84 5.30 -10.28
N GLY A 110 -3.69 5.31 -10.94
CA GLY A 110 -3.08 4.11 -11.48
C GLY A 110 -2.49 3.16 -10.45
N SER A 111 -2.17 3.66 -9.24
CA SER A 111 -1.50 2.90 -8.17
C SER A 111 -1.84 3.50 -6.79
N SER A 112 -1.87 2.65 -5.75
CA SER A 112 -1.99 3.07 -4.34
C SER A 112 -0.75 3.84 -3.87
N CYS A 113 0.45 3.49 -4.37
CA CYS A 113 1.67 4.25 -4.13
C CYS A 113 1.61 5.69 -4.68
N THR A 114 0.86 5.96 -5.74
CA THR A 114 0.60 7.35 -6.21
C THR A 114 -0.11 8.16 -5.12
N ILE A 115 -1.13 7.59 -4.47
CA ILE A 115 -1.89 8.23 -3.41
C ILE A 115 -0.98 8.53 -2.22
N ILE A 116 -0.15 7.57 -1.81
CA ILE A 116 0.74 7.71 -0.66
C ILE A 116 1.82 8.77 -0.94
N ALA A 117 2.45 8.74 -2.11
CA ALA A 117 3.44 9.75 -2.50
C ALA A 117 2.83 11.16 -2.51
N GLU A 118 1.61 11.32 -3.02
CA GLU A 118 0.89 12.59 -2.95
C GLU A 118 0.69 13.05 -1.49
N MET A 119 0.33 12.14 -0.57
CA MET A 119 0.19 12.46 0.85
C MET A 119 1.51 12.91 1.51
N PHE A 120 2.65 12.33 1.13
CA PHE A 120 3.97 12.81 1.58
C PHE A 120 4.19 14.28 1.16
N PHE A 121 3.94 14.58 -0.12
CA PHE A 121 4.13 15.91 -0.67
C PHE A 121 3.17 16.94 -0.05
N ASP A 122 1.89 16.60 0.09
CA ASP A 122 0.87 17.47 0.68
C ASP A 122 1.18 17.81 2.14
N ARG A 123 1.67 16.82 2.90
CA ARG A 123 2.05 16.99 4.31
C ARG A 123 3.44 17.61 4.49
N LYS A 124 4.21 17.79 3.41
CA LYS A 124 5.60 18.25 3.43
C LYS A 124 6.48 17.40 4.35
N ILE A 125 6.22 16.09 4.37
CA ILE A 125 7.05 15.13 5.09
C ILE A 125 8.20 14.75 4.16
N GLU A 126 9.42 14.80 4.68
CA GLU A 126 10.61 14.43 3.92
C GLU A 126 10.55 12.94 3.55
N LEU A 127 10.75 12.65 2.27
CA LEU A 127 10.73 11.29 1.74
C LEU A 127 12.17 10.86 1.51
N ASP A 128 12.60 9.81 2.21
CA ASP A 128 13.92 9.23 1.98
C ASP A 128 14.07 8.75 0.53
N LYS A 129 15.29 8.87 -0.01
CA LYS A 129 15.58 8.57 -1.42
C LYS A 129 15.30 7.11 -1.79
N ASN A 130 15.55 6.18 -0.88
CA ASN A 130 15.29 4.77 -1.15
C ASN A 130 13.78 4.49 -1.18
N LEU A 131 13.02 5.07 -0.24
CA LEU A 131 11.57 4.94 -0.23
C LEU A 131 10.92 5.64 -1.45
N ALA A 132 11.45 6.79 -1.88
CA ALA A 132 11.01 7.47 -3.10
C ALA A 132 11.21 6.59 -4.35
N GLY A 133 12.38 5.96 -4.46
CA GLY A 133 12.67 5.04 -5.56
C GLY A 133 11.80 3.78 -5.55
N ALA A 134 11.46 3.28 -4.36
CA ALA A 134 10.54 2.16 -4.21
C ALA A 134 9.10 2.54 -4.61
N LEU A 135 8.60 3.69 -4.14
CA LEU A 135 7.29 4.24 -4.53
C LEU A 135 7.18 4.43 -6.05
N LEU A 136 8.23 4.97 -6.68
CA LEU A 136 8.29 5.10 -8.13
C LEU A 136 8.22 3.73 -8.82
N SER A 137 8.92 2.72 -8.28
CA SER A 137 8.95 1.39 -8.89
C SER A 137 7.58 0.70 -8.80
N ALA A 138 6.89 0.83 -7.67
CA ALA A 138 5.53 0.34 -7.49
C ALA A 138 4.54 1.01 -8.45
N LEU A 139 4.54 2.34 -8.50
CA LEU A 139 3.73 3.11 -9.44
C LEU A 139 3.97 2.67 -10.89
N LEU A 140 5.22 2.49 -11.29
CA LEU A 140 5.57 2.03 -12.64
C LEU A 140 5.14 0.58 -12.90
N SER A 141 5.04 -0.27 -11.89
CA SER A 141 4.55 -1.64 -12.03
C SER A 141 3.08 -1.65 -12.42
N ASP A 142 2.18 -1.06 -11.62
CA ASP A 142 0.73 -1.05 -11.88
C ASP A 142 0.36 -0.31 -13.16
N THR A 143 1.06 0.80 -13.41
CA THR A 143 0.80 1.61 -14.58
C THR A 143 1.45 1.06 -15.84
N VAL A 144 2.16 -0.08 -15.77
CA VAL A 144 2.89 -0.68 -16.90
C VAL A 144 3.79 0.37 -17.57
N ILE A 145 4.64 1.01 -16.77
CA ILE A 145 5.50 2.12 -17.18
C ILE A 145 4.67 3.26 -17.79
N LEU A 146 3.61 3.68 -17.08
CA LEU A 146 2.70 4.77 -17.47
C LEU A 146 1.89 4.53 -18.76
N LYS A 147 1.77 3.27 -19.23
CA LYS A 147 1.05 2.89 -20.46
C LYS A 147 -0.29 2.20 -20.22
N SER A 148 -0.56 1.77 -18.98
CA SER A 148 -1.82 1.15 -18.60
C SER A 148 -2.99 2.11 -18.84
N PRO A 149 -4.18 1.61 -19.25
CA PRO A 149 -5.39 2.43 -19.32
C PRO A 149 -5.83 2.99 -17.96
N THR A 150 -5.35 2.44 -16.84
CA THR A 150 -5.59 2.97 -15.48
C THR A 150 -4.71 4.17 -15.14
N CYS A 151 -3.61 4.38 -15.88
CA CYS A 151 -2.68 5.47 -15.64
C CYS A 151 -3.33 6.84 -15.88
N THR A 152 -3.20 7.73 -14.91
CA THR A 152 -3.73 9.08 -14.93
C THR A 152 -2.61 10.12 -15.06
N LYS A 153 -3.00 11.38 -15.27
CA LYS A 153 -2.05 12.50 -15.27
C LYS A 153 -1.35 12.67 -13.92
N VAL A 154 -2.03 12.33 -12.82
CA VAL A 154 -1.46 12.43 -11.47
C VAL A 154 -0.34 11.42 -11.29
N ASP A 155 -0.51 10.19 -11.81
CA ASP A 155 0.55 9.17 -11.78
C ASP A 155 1.81 9.67 -12.50
N VAL A 156 1.65 10.30 -13.67
CA VAL A 156 2.76 10.89 -14.43
C VAL A 156 3.43 12.02 -13.65
N GLU A 157 2.66 12.92 -13.04
CA GLU A 157 3.21 14.03 -12.25
C GLU A 157 3.96 13.54 -11.01
N ILE A 158 3.40 12.57 -10.29
CA ILE A 158 4.01 11.96 -9.10
C ILE A 158 5.27 11.18 -9.49
N ALA A 159 5.24 10.40 -10.57
CA ALA A 159 6.41 9.68 -11.07
C ALA A 159 7.58 10.64 -11.38
N ASN A 160 7.29 11.79 -11.99
CA ASN A 160 8.32 12.81 -12.26
C ASN A 160 8.86 13.48 -10.99
N LYS A 161 8.06 13.58 -9.92
CA LYS A 161 8.51 14.13 -8.63
C LYS A 161 9.35 13.14 -7.82
N LEU A 162 9.13 11.85 -8.02
CA LEU A 162 9.86 10.78 -7.32
C LEU A 162 11.21 10.42 -7.99
N ALA A 163 11.37 10.73 -9.27
CA ALA A 163 12.57 10.45 -10.07
C ALA A 163 13.71 11.47 -9.84
#